data_AF-A0A8T7B7T7-F1
#
_entry.id   AF-A0A8T7B7T7-F1
#
_cell.length_a   1.000
_cell.length_b   1.000
_cell.length_c   1.000
_cell.angle_alpha   90.00
_cell.angle_beta   90.00
_cell.angle_gamma   90.00
#
_symmetry.space_group_name_H-M   'P 1'
#
loop_
_entity.id
_entity.type
_entity.pdbx_description
1 polymer ?
#
loop_
_entity_poly.entity_id
_entity_poly.type
_entity_poly.pdbx_seq_one_letter_code
_entity_poly.pdbx_strand_id
1 'polypeptide(L)'
;VGNDGTGLFRRAFYDSIHGGIFIVSPNFTTDNAYFYRVGAAGDPPATVNLTATPSTVDEGGSTTLNWTTTNATSCIASDDWGGVKGTSGSEPINNITSNSSYTLTCNAVGEGLDGVDTAVVTVNDPNPPPTVTLNADETSVFEGDNVLLTYTISNATSCNGSSAPSSSFDGGITPQDGSQTVTNLQTDITFTLFCSNANDNAQDQVSVTVSEPLSYALYNDDDGNFGSGEVLLSNEGDLSGQIYVHVLPETDIVSVRYSVDGNNVGSTEGAAPYVLDGDDGYDSNLMSDGSHTITALVQTGSDTLTLTENVIINNSGGTIDPTLNVTLSPTSIEAGQSSLLSWDSTDATNCEGLSGVSGSLAADGNQTVNPTSTTIYEIRCTGNGGTVTDSATLTVTPPASTDNDNDGVSNDDEVTNGTDPNDPDTDNDGLDDGEEITYNTDPLDPDSDNDGSTDGAEVNAGSNPNDPNDTPSTTTDDDSGGGATGLWLLWWLNGVLFIRRKLRLNE
;
A
#
# COMPACT_ATOMS: atom_id res chain seq x y z
N VAL A 1 29.56 -21.32 -7.37
CA VAL A 1 29.19 -22.74 -7.07
C VAL A 1 30.10 -23.20 -5.93
N GLY A 2 29.57 -23.23 -4.70
CA GLY A 2 30.30 -23.75 -3.54
C GLY A 2 30.30 -25.28 -3.58
N ASN A 3 31.44 -25.89 -3.31
CA ASN A 3 31.67 -27.33 -3.47
C ASN A 3 31.34 -28.13 -2.19
N ASP A 4 30.49 -27.59 -1.32
CA ASP A 4 30.20 -28.09 0.03
C ASP A 4 28.72 -28.37 0.30
N GLY A 5 27.85 -28.26 -0.70
CA GLY A 5 26.45 -28.71 -0.60
C GLY A 5 25.53 -27.79 0.23
N THR A 6 25.99 -26.62 0.65
CA THR A 6 25.16 -25.59 1.34
C THR A 6 25.01 -24.30 0.54
N GLY A 7 25.33 -24.30 -0.75
CA GLY A 7 25.29 -23.09 -1.58
C GLY A 7 23.86 -22.55 -1.82
N LEU A 8 23.61 -21.32 -1.37
CA LEU A 8 22.36 -20.54 -1.51
C LEU A 8 21.97 -20.15 -2.96
N PHE A 9 22.69 -20.58 -3.99
CA PHE A 9 22.49 -20.12 -5.37
C PHE A 9 22.44 -21.29 -6.35
N ARG A 10 21.31 -21.44 -7.07
CA ARG A 10 21.09 -22.60 -7.96
C ARG A 10 21.68 -22.45 -9.36
N ARG A 11 21.78 -21.24 -9.93
CA ARG A 11 22.46 -20.97 -11.22
C ARG A 11 23.04 -19.56 -11.26
N ALA A 12 24.27 -19.44 -11.74
CA ALA A 12 24.89 -18.16 -12.08
C ALA A 12 25.38 -18.20 -13.53
N PHE A 13 25.14 -17.13 -14.30
CA PHE A 13 25.58 -17.00 -15.69
C PHE A 13 26.57 -15.84 -15.79
N TYR A 14 27.69 -16.05 -16.48
CA TYR A 14 28.66 -15.00 -16.75
C TYR A 14 28.43 -14.48 -18.17
N ASP A 15 28.17 -13.18 -18.28
CA ASP A 15 28.08 -12.51 -19.57
C ASP A 15 29.43 -11.87 -19.92
N SER A 16 30.12 -12.51 -20.86
CA SER A 16 31.42 -12.07 -21.35
C SER A 16 31.36 -10.80 -22.21
N ILE A 17 30.18 -10.36 -22.66
CA ILE A 17 30.01 -9.14 -23.46
C ILE A 17 29.88 -7.91 -22.55
N HIS A 18 29.25 -8.06 -21.36
CA HIS A 18 28.98 -6.94 -20.44
C HIS A 18 29.73 -7.02 -19.09
N GLY A 19 30.56 -8.05 -18.87
CA GLY A 19 31.43 -8.17 -17.69
C GLY A 19 30.69 -8.45 -16.37
N GLY A 20 29.50 -9.06 -16.43
CA GLY A 20 28.63 -9.27 -15.27
C GLY A 20 28.37 -10.74 -14.93
N ILE A 21 28.06 -10.99 -13.64
CA ILE A 21 27.54 -12.27 -13.16
C ILE A 21 26.05 -12.10 -12.86
N PHE A 22 25.22 -12.89 -13.53
CA PHE A 22 23.81 -13.06 -13.24
C PHE A 22 23.66 -14.10 -12.14
N ILE A 23 22.94 -13.77 -11.06
CA ILE A 23 22.62 -14.73 -10.00
C ILE A 23 21.10 -14.76 -9.84
N VAL A 24 20.50 -15.93 -10.07
CA VAL A 24 19.06 -16.13 -9.83
C VAL A 24 18.89 -16.72 -8.43
N SER A 25 18.30 -15.95 -7.52
CA SER A 25 17.89 -16.41 -6.19
C SER A 25 16.73 -17.41 -6.29
N PRO A 26 16.66 -18.46 -5.45
CA PRO A 26 15.59 -19.46 -5.51
C PRO A 26 14.27 -19.05 -4.85
N ASN A 27 14.22 -17.93 -4.11
CA ASN A 27 12.99 -17.34 -3.56
C ASN A 27 12.83 -15.96 -4.24
N PHE A 28 11.69 -15.53 -4.78
CA PHE A 28 10.40 -15.16 -4.14
C PHE A 28 9.38 -14.88 -5.28
N THR A 29 8.04 -14.98 -5.17
CA THR A 29 7.05 -14.05 -4.56
C THR A 29 7.28 -12.53 -4.65
N THR A 30 8.40 -12.04 -5.19
CA THR A 30 8.61 -10.61 -5.49
C THR A 30 9.52 -10.50 -6.71
N ASP A 31 9.09 -9.81 -7.76
CA ASP A 31 9.72 -9.70 -9.08
C ASP A 31 11.03 -8.87 -9.11
N ASN A 32 12.02 -9.20 -8.27
CA ASN A 32 13.31 -8.49 -8.26
C ASN A 32 14.44 -9.38 -8.81
N ALA A 33 15.07 -8.93 -9.90
CA ALA A 33 16.28 -9.52 -10.47
C ALA A 33 17.51 -8.68 -10.10
N TYR A 34 18.54 -9.31 -9.52
CA TYR A 34 19.78 -8.64 -9.14
C TYR A 34 20.87 -8.80 -10.21
N PHE A 35 21.45 -7.68 -10.65
CA PHE A 35 22.56 -7.63 -11.60
C PHE A 35 23.84 -7.23 -10.86
N TYR A 36 24.86 -8.08 -10.89
CA TYR A 36 26.20 -7.75 -10.38
C TYR A 36 27.17 -7.55 -11.55
N ARG A 37 27.66 -6.31 -11.75
CA ARG A 37 28.84 -6.05 -12.62
C ARG A 37 30.10 -6.25 -11.78
N VAL A 38 31.06 -7.03 -12.27
CA VAL A 38 32.32 -7.28 -11.57
C VAL A 38 33.37 -6.35 -12.17
N GLY A 39 33.73 -5.29 -11.44
CA GLY A 39 34.86 -4.42 -11.82
C GLY A 39 36.20 -5.18 -11.77
N ALA A 40 37.18 -4.75 -12.56
CA ALA A 40 38.51 -5.33 -12.50
C ALA A 40 39.15 -5.05 -11.13
N ALA A 41 39.79 -6.07 -10.52
CA ALA A 41 40.42 -5.93 -9.21
C ALA A 41 41.57 -4.90 -9.25
N GLY A 42 41.31 -3.68 -8.77
CA GLY A 42 42.33 -2.63 -8.61
C GLY A 42 41.86 -1.20 -8.88
N ASP A 43 40.80 -1.00 -9.66
CA ASP A 43 40.29 0.34 -10.00
C ASP A 43 39.08 0.69 -9.11
N PRO A 44 39.08 1.86 -8.44
CA PRO A 44 37.97 2.26 -7.59
C PRO A 44 36.72 2.61 -8.42
N PRO A 45 35.50 2.29 -7.94
CA PRO A 45 34.27 2.69 -8.61
C PRO A 45 34.10 4.22 -8.59
N ALA A 46 33.43 4.76 -9.61
CA ALA A 46 33.01 6.15 -9.59
C ALA A 46 31.87 6.33 -8.58
N THR A 47 31.94 7.39 -7.78
CA THR A 47 30.81 7.85 -6.97
C THR A 47 30.26 9.14 -7.56
N VAL A 48 28.95 9.29 -7.52
CA VAL A 48 28.24 10.49 -7.94
C VAL A 48 27.40 10.93 -6.75
N ASN A 49 27.45 12.21 -6.42
CA ASN A 49 26.56 12.85 -5.46
C ASN A 49 25.90 14.01 -6.20
N LEU A 50 24.61 13.89 -6.49
CA LEU A 50 23.77 14.84 -7.21
C LEU A 50 22.63 15.28 -6.28
N THR A 51 22.58 16.57 -5.97
CA THR A 51 21.55 17.15 -5.12
C THR A 51 20.77 18.23 -5.86
N ALA A 52 19.50 18.41 -5.50
CA ALA A 52 18.67 19.51 -5.94
C ALA A 52 18.35 20.42 -4.76
N THR A 53 18.66 21.71 -4.89
CA THR A 53 18.44 22.70 -3.83
C THR A 53 17.71 23.93 -4.37
N PRO A 54 16.47 24.20 -3.93
CA PRO A 54 15.63 23.35 -3.06
C PRO A 54 15.12 22.08 -3.78
N SER A 55 14.88 21.00 -3.05
CA SER A 55 14.32 19.74 -3.57
C SER A 55 12.79 19.78 -3.74
N THR A 56 12.14 20.82 -3.20
CA THR A 56 10.72 21.09 -3.34
C THR A 56 10.52 22.53 -3.80
N VAL A 57 9.69 22.76 -4.82
CA VAL A 57 9.42 24.10 -5.37
C VAL A 57 7.92 24.29 -5.59
N ASP A 58 7.42 25.53 -5.53
CA ASP A 58 6.06 25.82 -6.00
C ASP A 58 5.99 25.71 -7.54
N GLU A 59 4.80 25.51 -8.10
CA GLU A 59 4.60 25.43 -9.56
C GLU A 59 5.20 26.65 -10.29
N GLY A 60 6.05 26.38 -11.28
CA GLY A 60 6.79 27.41 -12.03
C GLY A 60 8.06 27.89 -11.32
N GLY A 61 8.39 27.33 -10.15
CA GLY A 61 9.60 27.60 -9.41
C GLY A 61 10.88 27.06 -10.08
N SER A 62 11.99 27.17 -9.36
CA SER A 62 13.32 26.81 -9.85
C SER A 62 14.12 26.07 -8.79
N THR A 63 14.93 25.10 -9.21
CA THR A 63 15.96 24.47 -8.37
C THR A 63 17.36 24.69 -8.96
N THR A 64 18.39 24.43 -8.16
CA THR A 64 19.76 24.29 -8.66
C THR A 64 20.23 22.86 -8.41
N LEU A 65 20.63 22.17 -9.48
CA LEU A 65 21.29 20.87 -9.40
C LEU A 65 22.77 21.09 -9.12
N ASN A 66 23.30 20.48 -8.06
CA ASN A 66 24.72 20.50 -7.72
C ASN A 66 25.25 19.06 -7.75
N TRP A 67 26.42 18.85 -8.36
CA TRP A 67 27.03 17.52 -8.37
C TRP A 67 28.52 17.52 -8.16
N THR A 68 28.98 16.48 -7.48
CA THR A 68 30.38 16.13 -7.32
C THR A 68 30.57 14.65 -7.62
N THR A 69 31.75 14.27 -8.11
CA THR A 69 32.08 12.88 -8.39
C THR A 69 33.47 12.54 -7.89
N THR A 70 33.68 11.28 -7.54
CA THR A 70 35.02 10.73 -7.31
C THR A 70 35.29 9.62 -8.32
N ASN A 71 36.56 9.46 -8.72
CA ASN A 71 37.01 8.41 -9.65
C ASN A 71 36.25 8.35 -10.99
N ALA A 72 35.73 9.48 -11.49
CA ALA A 72 35.04 9.58 -12.78
C ALA A 72 35.86 10.37 -13.83
N THR A 73 35.68 10.04 -15.11
CA THR A 73 36.35 10.71 -16.24
C THR A 73 35.40 11.55 -17.10
N SER A 74 34.11 11.23 -17.11
CA SER A 74 33.09 11.93 -17.90
C SER A 74 31.70 11.62 -17.36
N CYS A 75 30.78 12.57 -17.44
CA CYS A 75 29.40 12.38 -16.99
C CYS A 75 28.39 12.76 -18.09
N ILE A 76 27.24 12.08 -18.10
CA ILE A 76 26.12 12.31 -19.01
C ILE A 76 24.84 12.38 -18.18
N ALA A 77 24.10 13.47 -18.36
CA ALA A 77 22.77 13.68 -17.78
C ALA A 77 21.68 13.02 -18.63
N SER A 78 20.64 12.52 -17.97
CA SER A 78 19.42 11.94 -18.57
C SER A 78 18.16 12.27 -17.75
N ASP A 79 16.98 11.98 -18.32
CA ASP A 79 15.64 12.33 -17.81
C ASP A 79 15.25 13.79 -18.12
N ASP A 80 14.79 14.57 -17.14
CA ASP A 80 14.28 15.95 -17.35
C ASP A 80 15.40 17.00 -17.54
N TRP A 81 16.63 16.54 -17.72
CA TRP A 81 17.82 17.29 -18.11
C TRP A 81 18.68 16.41 -19.03
N GLY A 82 19.64 17.02 -19.72
CA GLY A 82 20.44 16.25 -20.67
C GLY A 82 21.79 16.86 -21.03
N GLY A 83 22.59 16.03 -21.69
CA GLY A 83 23.87 16.40 -22.27
C GLY A 83 25.08 15.99 -21.43
N VAL A 84 26.26 16.25 -21.97
CA VAL A 84 27.54 15.97 -21.30
C VAL A 84 27.74 16.98 -20.18
N LYS A 85 28.08 16.49 -18.99
CA LYS A 85 28.36 17.29 -17.80
C LYS A 85 29.83 17.10 -17.37
N GLY A 86 30.36 18.09 -16.66
CA GLY A 86 31.66 17.96 -16.00
C GLY A 86 31.61 16.94 -14.87
N THR A 87 32.77 16.51 -14.38
CA THR A 87 32.89 15.64 -13.19
C THR A 87 32.53 16.35 -11.87
N SER A 88 32.33 17.66 -11.93
CA SER A 88 31.63 18.45 -10.92
C SER A 88 30.96 19.64 -11.61
N GLY A 89 29.95 20.22 -10.98
CA GLY A 89 29.28 21.39 -11.51
C GLY A 89 27.99 21.74 -10.79
N SER A 90 27.37 22.80 -11.30
CA SER A 90 26.10 23.33 -10.84
C SER A 90 25.28 23.81 -12.04
N GLU A 91 23.99 23.51 -12.08
CA GLU A 91 23.09 23.89 -13.18
C GLU A 91 21.71 24.30 -12.66
N PRO A 92 21.25 25.52 -12.95
CA PRO A 92 19.92 25.96 -12.56
C PRO A 92 18.87 25.37 -13.50
N ILE A 93 17.82 24.80 -12.91
CA ILE A 93 16.61 24.34 -13.63
C ILE A 93 15.46 25.27 -13.26
N ASN A 94 14.85 25.90 -14.25
CA ASN A 94 13.81 26.92 -14.06
C ASN A 94 12.48 26.44 -14.62
N ASN A 95 11.38 27.02 -14.10
CA ASN A 95 10.02 26.81 -14.60
C ASN A 95 9.58 25.34 -14.51
N ILE A 96 9.75 24.75 -13.33
CA ILE A 96 9.37 23.36 -13.04
C ILE A 96 7.86 23.34 -12.74
N THR A 97 7.08 22.69 -13.60
CA THR A 97 5.60 22.69 -13.52
C THR A 97 5.03 21.33 -13.09
N SER A 98 5.88 20.32 -12.90
CA SER A 98 5.50 18.99 -12.45
C SER A 98 6.68 18.35 -11.74
N ASN A 99 6.44 17.29 -10.96
CA ASN A 99 7.52 16.50 -10.38
C ASN A 99 8.50 16.06 -11.47
N SER A 100 9.79 16.26 -11.22
CA SER A 100 10.85 15.97 -12.19
C SER A 100 11.97 15.17 -11.55
N SER A 101 12.61 14.33 -12.37
CA SER A 101 13.78 13.54 -11.97
C SER A 101 14.96 13.84 -12.87
N TYR A 102 16.14 13.90 -12.26
CA TYR A 102 17.39 14.25 -12.93
C TYR A 102 18.44 13.20 -12.59
N THR A 103 18.81 12.37 -13.56
CA THR A 103 19.83 11.32 -13.36
C THR A 103 21.17 11.72 -13.98
N LEU A 104 22.27 11.54 -13.23
CA LEU A 104 23.64 11.71 -13.70
C LEU A 104 24.37 10.36 -13.71
N THR A 105 24.86 9.95 -14.88
CA THR A 105 25.71 8.76 -15.03
C THR A 105 27.13 9.17 -15.35
N CYS A 106 28.11 8.67 -14.59
CA CYS A 106 29.52 9.03 -14.72
C CYS A 106 30.41 7.80 -14.93
N ASN A 107 31.19 7.82 -16.01
CA ASN A 107 32.12 6.75 -16.35
C ASN A 107 33.32 6.75 -15.42
N ALA A 108 33.65 5.59 -14.86
CA ALA A 108 34.78 5.46 -13.96
C ALA A 108 36.14 5.66 -14.66
N VAL A 109 37.17 5.92 -13.86
CA VAL A 109 38.57 5.85 -14.30
C VAL A 109 38.95 4.37 -14.45
N GLY A 110 39.52 4.00 -15.61
CA GLY A 110 39.97 2.63 -15.86
C GLY A 110 38.81 1.66 -16.14
N GLU A 111 38.86 0.48 -15.52
CA GLU A 111 37.83 -0.58 -15.61
C GLU A 111 36.94 -0.62 -14.35
N GLY A 112 36.89 0.50 -13.61
CA GLY A 112 36.00 0.70 -12.47
C GLY A 112 34.52 0.72 -12.88
N LEU A 113 33.61 0.55 -11.93
CA LEU A 113 32.18 0.63 -12.19
C LEU A 113 31.72 2.09 -12.28
N ASP A 114 30.90 2.39 -13.29
CA ASP A 114 30.26 3.69 -13.48
C ASP A 114 29.40 4.06 -12.28
N GLY A 115 29.43 5.32 -11.88
CA GLY A 115 28.60 5.87 -10.82
C GLY A 115 27.31 6.45 -11.38
N VAL A 116 26.21 6.31 -10.66
CA VAL A 116 24.90 6.87 -11.02
C VAL A 116 24.28 7.46 -9.77
N ASP A 117 23.69 8.65 -9.92
CA ASP A 117 22.85 9.25 -8.88
C ASP A 117 21.68 10.00 -9.51
N THR A 118 20.56 10.09 -8.79
CA THR A 118 19.32 10.71 -9.25
C THR A 118 18.79 11.67 -8.20
N ALA A 119 18.65 12.95 -8.58
CA ALA A 119 17.94 13.94 -7.78
C ALA A 119 16.49 14.06 -8.25
N VAL A 120 15.57 14.17 -7.30
CA VAL A 120 14.14 14.38 -7.56
C VAL A 120 13.75 15.75 -7.03
N VAL A 121 12.97 16.47 -7.83
CA VAL A 121 12.34 17.73 -7.42
C VAL A 121 10.84 17.55 -7.40
N THR A 122 10.23 17.78 -6.25
CA THR A 122 8.77 17.76 -6.09
C THR A 122 8.20 19.15 -6.26
N VAL A 123 7.02 19.22 -6.88
CA VAL A 123 6.29 20.47 -7.05
C VAL A 123 5.17 20.54 -6.04
N ASN A 124 5.20 21.56 -5.19
CA ASN A 124 4.08 21.96 -4.37
C ASN A 124 3.06 22.66 -5.26
N ASP A 125 2.01 21.93 -5.65
CA ASP A 125 0.83 22.51 -6.25
C ASP A 125 -0.12 22.96 -5.14
N PRO A 126 -0.40 24.26 -4.97
CA PRO A 126 -1.37 24.74 -3.98
C PRO A 126 -2.82 24.35 -4.30
N ASN A 127 -3.10 23.81 -5.50
CA ASN A 127 -4.41 23.32 -5.88
C ASN A 127 -4.31 22.02 -6.70
N PRO A 128 -3.86 20.92 -6.05
CA PRO A 128 -3.63 19.64 -6.71
C PRO A 128 -4.90 19.13 -7.39
N PRO A 129 -4.79 18.35 -8.48
CA PRO A 129 -5.96 17.79 -9.14
C PRO A 129 -6.75 16.91 -8.17
N PRO A 130 -8.09 16.90 -8.26
CA PRO A 130 -8.91 16.04 -7.44
C PRO A 130 -8.61 14.57 -7.79
N THR A 131 -8.65 13.69 -6.80
CA THR A 131 -8.56 12.23 -7.02
C THR A 131 -9.81 11.57 -6.47
N VAL A 132 -10.30 10.57 -7.17
CA VAL A 132 -11.48 9.82 -6.77
C VAL A 132 -11.31 8.35 -7.11
N THR A 133 -11.73 7.47 -6.20
CA THR A 133 -11.95 6.05 -6.48
C THR A 133 -13.36 5.66 -6.11
N LEU A 134 -13.97 4.76 -6.88
CA LEU A 134 -15.30 4.24 -6.65
C LEU A 134 -15.28 2.71 -6.81
N ASN A 135 -15.68 2.00 -5.76
CA ASN A 135 -15.74 0.55 -5.74
C ASN A 135 -17.13 0.08 -5.32
N ALA A 136 -17.51 -1.10 -5.79
CA ALA A 136 -18.65 -1.86 -5.31
C ALA A 136 -18.11 -3.09 -4.56
N ASP A 137 -18.77 -3.49 -3.49
CA ASP A 137 -18.50 -4.75 -2.79
C ASP A 137 -18.72 -5.97 -3.69
N GLU A 138 -19.74 -5.91 -4.55
CA GLU A 138 -20.03 -6.91 -5.58
C GLU A 138 -20.27 -6.28 -6.96
N THR A 139 -19.72 -6.87 -8.01
CA THR A 139 -19.89 -6.41 -9.40
C THR A 139 -20.82 -7.30 -10.24
N SER A 140 -21.36 -8.36 -9.64
CA SER A 140 -22.30 -9.30 -10.26
C SER A 140 -23.31 -9.76 -9.23
N VAL A 141 -24.57 -9.38 -9.41
CA VAL A 141 -25.67 -9.66 -8.46
C VAL A 141 -26.91 -10.17 -9.18
N PHE A 142 -27.91 -10.64 -8.44
CA PHE A 142 -29.21 -11.01 -8.97
C PHE A 142 -30.23 -9.87 -8.90
N GLU A 143 -31.31 -9.99 -9.68
CA GLU A 143 -32.43 -9.06 -9.61
C GLU A 143 -33.02 -9.00 -8.19
N GLY A 144 -33.02 -7.82 -7.59
CA GLY A 144 -33.52 -7.55 -6.23
C GLY A 144 -32.43 -7.31 -5.19
N ASP A 145 -31.17 -7.60 -5.52
CA ASP A 145 -30.05 -7.47 -4.58
C ASP A 145 -29.66 -6.01 -4.29
N ASN A 146 -28.85 -5.84 -3.25
CA ASN A 146 -28.30 -4.56 -2.82
C ASN A 146 -26.78 -4.58 -3.01
N VAL A 147 -26.18 -3.42 -3.27
CA VAL A 147 -24.72 -3.25 -3.42
C VAL A 147 -24.25 -2.11 -2.51
N LEU A 148 -23.13 -2.30 -1.81
CA LEU A 148 -22.44 -1.24 -1.07
C LEU A 148 -21.37 -0.60 -1.95
N LEU A 149 -21.55 0.68 -2.25
CA LEU A 149 -20.53 1.50 -2.89
C LEU A 149 -19.61 2.11 -1.83
N THR A 150 -18.31 2.04 -2.05
CA THR A 150 -17.28 2.72 -1.24
C THR A 150 -16.47 3.64 -2.13
N TYR A 151 -16.15 4.84 -1.66
CA TYR A 151 -15.39 5.81 -2.43
C TYR A 151 -14.38 6.56 -1.57
N THR A 152 -13.22 6.86 -2.18
CA THR A 152 -12.21 7.74 -1.59
C THR A 152 -12.08 9.00 -2.42
N ILE A 153 -11.94 10.15 -1.76
CA ILE A 153 -11.93 11.47 -2.40
C ILE A 153 -10.82 12.32 -1.79
N SER A 154 -9.99 12.93 -2.62
CA SER A 154 -9.01 13.94 -2.18
C SER A 154 -9.00 15.14 -3.11
N ASN A 155 -8.64 16.30 -2.57
CA ASN A 155 -8.45 17.55 -3.31
C ASN A 155 -9.67 18.03 -4.14
N ALA A 156 -10.88 17.57 -3.80
CA ALA A 156 -12.13 17.98 -4.45
C ALA A 156 -12.93 18.94 -3.56
N THR A 157 -13.61 19.91 -4.19
CA THR A 157 -14.51 20.87 -3.51
C THR A 157 -15.98 20.58 -3.76
N SER A 158 -16.29 19.78 -4.79
CA SER A 158 -17.64 19.41 -5.17
C SER A 158 -17.63 18.02 -5.77
N CYS A 159 -18.59 17.17 -5.40
CA CYS A 159 -18.76 15.85 -6.00
C CYS A 159 -20.23 15.55 -6.28
N ASN A 160 -20.48 14.80 -7.35
CA ASN A 160 -21.81 14.39 -7.79
C ASN A 160 -21.79 12.92 -8.24
N GLY A 161 -22.65 12.11 -7.63
CA GLY A 161 -22.92 10.74 -8.06
C GLY A 161 -23.95 10.73 -9.18
N SER A 162 -23.74 9.85 -10.15
CA SER A 162 -24.65 9.61 -11.26
C SER A 162 -24.69 8.12 -11.55
N SER A 163 -25.83 7.62 -12.02
CA SER A 163 -26.02 6.21 -12.35
C SER A 163 -26.88 6.03 -13.60
N ALA A 164 -26.60 4.96 -14.33
CA ALA A 164 -27.34 4.57 -15.52
C ALA A 164 -27.69 3.07 -15.44
N PRO A 165 -28.96 2.70 -15.20
CA PRO A 165 -30.12 3.58 -14.95
C PRO A 165 -30.04 4.34 -13.61
N SER A 166 -30.89 5.36 -13.44
CA SER A 166 -30.91 6.22 -12.24
C SER A 166 -31.23 5.46 -10.96
N SER A 167 -30.56 5.80 -9.87
CA SER A 167 -30.65 5.12 -8.57
C SER A 167 -30.58 6.10 -7.39
N SER A 168 -30.57 5.56 -6.16
CA SER A 168 -30.37 6.37 -4.96
C SER A 168 -28.98 7.01 -4.86
N PHE A 169 -28.01 6.58 -5.68
CA PHE A 169 -26.67 7.17 -5.76
C PHE A 169 -26.64 8.55 -6.45
N ASP A 170 -27.70 8.90 -7.20
CA ASP A 170 -27.73 10.14 -7.97
C ASP A 170 -27.83 11.37 -7.07
N GLY A 171 -26.95 12.35 -7.26
CA GLY A 171 -27.02 13.65 -6.58
C GLY A 171 -25.71 14.09 -5.93
N GLY A 172 -25.81 15.06 -5.02
CA GLY A 172 -24.64 15.65 -4.37
C GLY A 172 -24.00 14.68 -3.39
N ILE A 173 -22.70 14.43 -3.56
CA ILE A 173 -21.86 13.64 -2.65
C ILE A 173 -20.95 14.60 -1.88
N THR A 174 -20.78 14.35 -0.58
CA THR A 174 -19.88 15.18 0.24
C THR A 174 -18.44 14.90 -0.21
N PRO A 175 -17.59 15.91 -0.48
CA PRO A 175 -16.20 15.71 -0.95
C PRO A 175 -15.25 15.15 0.12
N GLN A 176 -15.53 13.96 0.61
CA GLN A 176 -14.76 13.21 1.59
C GLN A 176 -15.03 11.72 1.41
N ASP A 177 -14.16 10.88 1.98
CA ASP A 177 -14.33 9.43 1.96
C ASP A 177 -15.68 9.01 2.54
N GLY A 178 -16.26 7.96 1.97
CA GLY A 178 -17.58 7.51 2.37
C GLY A 178 -18.04 6.24 1.70
N SER A 179 -19.28 5.90 2.00
CA SER A 179 -19.93 4.71 1.46
C SER A 179 -21.44 4.93 1.33
N GLN A 180 -22.08 4.25 0.39
CA GLN A 180 -23.52 4.30 0.18
C GLN A 180 -24.05 2.96 -0.33
N THR A 181 -25.09 2.44 0.31
CA THR A 181 -25.82 1.26 -0.18
C THR A 181 -26.86 1.67 -1.21
N VAL A 182 -26.84 1.00 -2.37
CA VAL A 182 -27.88 1.07 -3.41
C VAL A 182 -28.68 -0.21 -3.33
N THR A 183 -29.98 -0.11 -3.11
CA THR A 183 -30.85 -1.25 -2.83
C THR A 183 -31.72 -1.62 -4.02
N ASN A 184 -32.11 -2.89 -4.11
CA ASN A 184 -33.11 -3.39 -5.06
C ASN A 184 -32.71 -3.11 -6.52
N LEU A 185 -31.53 -3.55 -6.92
CA LEU A 185 -31.05 -3.46 -8.30
C LEU A 185 -31.91 -4.36 -9.20
N GLN A 186 -32.36 -3.85 -10.35
CA GLN A 186 -33.27 -4.60 -11.24
C GLN A 186 -32.66 -4.92 -12.60
N THR A 187 -31.65 -4.17 -13.00
CA THR A 187 -30.99 -4.29 -14.30
C THR A 187 -29.55 -3.86 -14.15
N ASP A 188 -28.70 -4.26 -15.09
CA ASP A 188 -27.33 -3.76 -15.22
C ASP A 188 -27.27 -2.24 -14.97
N ILE A 189 -26.34 -1.84 -14.12
CA ILE A 189 -26.20 -0.46 -13.69
C ILE A 189 -24.74 -0.05 -13.66
N THR A 190 -24.46 1.16 -14.13
CA THR A 190 -23.14 1.79 -14.00
C THR A 190 -23.25 3.00 -13.12
N PHE A 191 -22.44 3.04 -12.06
CA PHE A 191 -22.27 4.17 -11.17
C PHE A 191 -21.06 4.98 -11.60
N THR A 192 -21.17 6.29 -11.58
CA THR A 192 -20.08 7.22 -11.90
C THR A 192 -20.05 8.31 -10.85
N LEU A 193 -18.88 8.51 -10.24
CA LEU A 193 -18.64 9.59 -9.30
C LEU A 193 -17.79 10.65 -9.98
N PHE A 194 -18.33 11.87 -10.08
CA PHE A 194 -17.64 13.02 -10.65
C PHE A 194 -17.26 13.97 -9.52
N CYS A 195 -15.98 14.31 -9.42
CA CYS A 195 -15.46 15.25 -8.42
C CYS A 195 -14.67 16.36 -9.10
N SER A 196 -14.74 17.58 -8.56
CA SER A 196 -14.05 18.74 -9.12
C SER A 196 -13.55 19.71 -8.07
N ASN A 197 -12.51 20.45 -8.44
CA ASN A 197 -12.08 21.64 -7.74
C ASN A 197 -12.05 22.85 -8.70
N ALA A 198 -11.47 23.97 -8.28
CA ALA A 198 -11.44 25.18 -9.10
C ALA A 198 -10.65 25.04 -10.41
N ASN A 199 -9.72 24.07 -10.49
CA ASN A 199 -8.78 23.92 -11.59
C ASN A 199 -9.04 22.68 -12.44
N ASP A 200 -9.51 21.58 -11.84
CA ASP A 200 -9.58 20.29 -12.53
C ASP A 200 -10.76 19.41 -12.08
N ASN A 201 -11.01 18.33 -12.82
CA ASN A 201 -12.06 17.35 -12.60
C ASN A 201 -11.48 15.93 -12.61
N ALA A 202 -12.03 15.07 -11.78
CA ALA A 202 -11.76 13.65 -11.75
C ALA A 202 -13.06 12.86 -11.75
N GLN A 203 -13.01 11.67 -12.31
CA GLN A 203 -14.13 10.74 -12.29
C GLN A 203 -13.65 9.31 -12.14
N ASP A 204 -14.47 8.49 -11.50
CA ASP A 204 -14.32 7.05 -11.50
C ASP A 204 -15.70 6.39 -11.69
N GLN A 205 -15.71 5.17 -12.22
CA GLN A 205 -16.93 4.43 -12.49
C GLN A 205 -16.81 2.95 -12.14
N VAL A 206 -17.91 2.38 -11.67
CA VAL A 206 -18.04 0.94 -11.45
C VAL A 206 -19.35 0.45 -12.07
N SER A 207 -19.29 -0.66 -12.80
CA SER A 207 -20.47 -1.31 -13.38
C SER A 207 -20.80 -2.57 -12.59
N VAL A 208 -22.07 -2.75 -12.30
CA VAL A 208 -22.63 -3.96 -11.69
C VAL A 208 -23.53 -4.63 -12.71
N THR A 209 -23.24 -5.89 -13.03
CA THR A 209 -24.10 -6.72 -13.87
C THR A 209 -25.19 -7.34 -13.01
N VAL A 210 -26.45 -7.20 -13.42
CA VAL A 210 -27.61 -7.77 -12.76
C VAL A 210 -28.14 -8.88 -13.65
N SER A 211 -27.98 -10.11 -13.20
CA SER A 211 -28.55 -11.26 -13.89
C SER A 211 -30.00 -11.42 -13.48
N GLU A 212 -30.89 -11.47 -14.48
CA GLU A 212 -32.23 -12.02 -14.25
C GLU A 212 -32.06 -13.46 -13.75
N PRO A 213 -32.85 -13.92 -12.78
CA PRO A 213 -32.90 -15.34 -12.48
C PRO A 213 -33.34 -16.08 -13.76
N LEU A 214 -32.43 -16.86 -14.37
CA LEU A 214 -32.66 -17.51 -15.65
C LEU A 214 -33.88 -18.46 -15.58
N SER A 215 -34.83 -18.28 -16.50
CA SER A 215 -36.03 -19.12 -16.63
C SER A 215 -35.85 -20.28 -17.62
N TYR A 216 -34.83 -21.09 -17.39
CA TYR A 216 -34.76 -22.51 -17.80
C TYR A 216 -33.88 -23.21 -16.78
N ALA A 217 -34.48 -24.00 -15.89
CA ALA A 217 -33.76 -24.67 -14.82
C ALA A 217 -34.24 -26.11 -14.65
N LEU A 218 -33.29 -27.01 -14.42
CA LEU A 218 -33.52 -28.27 -13.75
C LEU A 218 -33.48 -27.95 -12.25
N TYR A 219 -34.53 -28.28 -11.50
CA TYR A 219 -34.50 -28.09 -10.05
C TYR A 219 -35.08 -29.31 -9.32
N ASN A 220 -34.60 -29.55 -8.10
CA ASN A 220 -35.15 -30.54 -7.18
C ASN A 220 -36.15 -29.84 -6.25
N ASP A 221 -37.35 -30.38 -6.15
CA ASP A 221 -38.43 -29.85 -5.30
C ASP A 221 -38.59 -30.76 -4.07
N ASP A 222 -38.09 -30.33 -2.91
CA ASP A 222 -38.57 -30.87 -1.63
C ASP A 222 -39.60 -29.93 -0.94
N ASP A 223 -39.79 -28.68 -1.38
CA ASP A 223 -40.56 -27.64 -0.65
C ASP A 223 -41.53 -26.76 -1.47
N GLY A 224 -41.68 -26.98 -2.77
CA GLY A 224 -42.72 -26.37 -3.61
C GLY A 224 -42.66 -24.85 -3.75
N ASN A 225 -41.52 -24.20 -3.46
CA ASN A 225 -41.38 -22.75 -3.59
C ASN A 225 -40.17 -22.34 -4.44
N PHE A 226 -40.42 -21.44 -5.39
CA PHE A 226 -39.47 -21.01 -6.42
C PHE A 226 -38.47 -19.99 -5.85
N GLY A 227 -37.20 -20.36 -5.73
CA GLY A 227 -36.08 -19.47 -5.44
C GLY A 227 -34.83 -19.94 -6.17
N SER A 228 -34.13 -19.00 -6.82
CA SER A 228 -32.85 -19.24 -7.51
C SER A 228 -31.73 -19.42 -6.49
N GLY A 229 -31.16 -20.61 -6.42
CA GLY A 229 -30.02 -20.92 -5.57
C GLY A 229 -29.30 -22.14 -6.11
N GLU A 230 -27.99 -22.15 -5.92
CA GLU A 230 -27.09 -23.28 -6.11
C GLU A 230 -27.72 -24.59 -5.61
N VAL A 231 -27.79 -25.62 -6.46
CA VAL A 231 -28.41 -26.90 -6.11
C VAL A 231 -27.44 -27.70 -5.23
N LEU A 232 -27.52 -27.48 -3.92
CA LEU A 232 -26.93 -28.35 -2.91
C LEU A 232 -27.99 -29.34 -2.43
N LEU A 233 -27.86 -30.62 -2.80
CA LEU A 233 -28.58 -31.70 -2.14
C LEU A 233 -27.96 -31.91 -0.75
N SER A 234 -28.57 -31.37 0.28
CA SER A 234 -28.26 -31.71 1.66
C SER A 234 -29.41 -32.51 2.28
N ASN A 235 -29.07 -33.62 2.92
CA ASN A 235 -30.00 -34.61 3.45
C ASN A 235 -30.55 -34.13 4.80
N GLU A 236 -31.61 -33.33 4.79
CA GLU A 236 -32.46 -33.12 5.97
C GLU A 236 -33.72 -34.00 5.85
N GLY A 237 -33.51 -35.32 5.79
CA GLY A 237 -34.46 -36.35 6.23
C GLY A 237 -35.81 -36.44 5.52
N ASP A 238 -35.94 -37.48 4.68
CA ASP A 238 -37.20 -38.01 4.08
C ASP A 238 -37.75 -37.12 2.94
N LEU A 239 -37.78 -37.40 1.63
CA LEU A 239 -37.75 -38.61 0.77
C LEU A 239 -37.55 -38.17 -0.71
N SER A 240 -36.84 -38.98 -1.52
CA SER A 240 -36.93 -39.04 -3.00
C SER A 240 -36.96 -37.70 -3.77
N GLY A 241 -35.80 -37.07 -3.98
CA GLY A 241 -35.69 -35.87 -4.82
C GLY A 241 -36.19 -36.12 -6.24
N GLN A 242 -37.31 -35.50 -6.59
CA GLN A 242 -37.88 -35.51 -7.95
C GLN A 242 -37.25 -34.38 -8.75
N ILE A 243 -36.77 -34.69 -9.96
CA ILE A 243 -36.20 -33.67 -10.84
C ILE A 243 -37.27 -33.18 -11.80
N TYR A 244 -37.54 -31.88 -11.76
CA TYR A 244 -38.51 -31.24 -12.64
C TYR A 244 -37.80 -30.58 -13.82
N VAL A 245 -38.36 -30.79 -15.01
CA VAL A 245 -38.06 -29.98 -16.19
C VAL A 245 -39.19 -28.99 -16.37
N HIS A 246 -38.96 -27.75 -15.93
CA HIS A 246 -39.89 -26.67 -16.20
C HIS A 246 -39.57 -26.03 -17.56
N VAL A 247 -40.55 -26.07 -18.46
CA VAL A 247 -40.47 -25.41 -19.77
C VAL A 247 -41.71 -24.56 -19.96
N LEU A 248 -41.54 -23.35 -20.51
CA LEU A 248 -42.62 -22.38 -20.68
C LEU A 248 -43.83 -22.96 -21.44
N PRO A 249 -45.07 -22.55 -21.10
CA PRO A 249 -46.32 -23.15 -21.58
C PRO A 249 -46.62 -22.97 -23.07
N GLU A 250 -45.79 -22.25 -23.84
CA GLU A 250 -46.01 -21.99 -25.27
C GLU A 250 -45.16 -22.89 -26.21
N THR A 251 -44.50 -23.92 -25.69
CA THR A 251 -43.68 -24.84 -26.51
C THR A 251 -44.37 -26.19 -26.72
N ASP A 252 -44.52 -26.61 -27.98
CA ASP A 252 -45.01 -27.95 -28.37
C ASP A 252 -43.95 -29.01 -28.09
N ILE A 253 -43.78 -29.36 -26.82
CA ILE A 253 -42.86 -30.41 -26.39
C ILE A 253 -43.45 -31.77 -26.77
N VAL A 254 -42.66 -32.54 -27.51
CA VAL A 254 -42.99 -33.88 -28.00
C VAL A 254 -42.57 -34.93 -26.98
N SER A 255 -41.37 -34.79 -26.43
CA SER A 255 -40.84 -35.68 -25.39
C SER A 255 -39.65 -35.07 -24.67
N VAL A 256 -39.37 -35.55 -23.47
CA VAL A 256 -38.13 -35.28 -22.74
C VAL A 256 -37.43 -36.60 -22.46
N ARG A 257 -36.13 -36.66 -22.73
CA ARG A 257 -35.27 -37.82 -22.38
C ARG A 257 -34.24 -37.41 -21.37
N TYR A 258 -34.05 -38.23 -20.34
CA TYR A 258 -33.14 -37.96 -19.25
C TYR A 258 -31.93 -38.88 -19.31
N SER A 259 -30.75 -38.33 -19.01
CA SER A 259 -29.55 -39.11 -18.76
C SER A 259 -28.80 -38.61 -17.55
N VAL A 260 -28.10 -39.52 -16.88
CA VAL A 260 -27.21 -39.21 -15.76
C VAL A 260 -25.83 -39.76 -16.09
N ASP A 261 -24.83 -38.89 -16.06
CA ASP A 261 -23.46 -39.14 -16.54
C ASP A 261 -23.42 -39.74 -17.96
N GLY A 262 -24.35 -39.31 -18.80
CA GLY A 262 -24.52 -39.80 -20.17
C GLY A 262 -25.21 -41.15 -20.32
N ASN A 263 -25.64 -41.80 -19.23
CA ASN A 263 -26.45 -43.01 -19.27
C ASN A 263 -27.94 -42.65 -19.28
N ASN A 264 -28.69 -43.12 -20.27
CA ASN A 264 -30.13 -42.85 -20.38
C ASN A 264 -30.89 -43.51 -19.22
N VAL A 265 -31.62 -42.70 -18.44
CA VAL A 265 -32.34 -43.15 -17.24
C VAL A 265 -33.85 -43.15 -17.41
N GLY A 266 -34.40 -42.49 -18.43
CA GLY A 266 -35.85 -42.47 -18.64
C GLY A 266 -36.32 -41.47 -19.68
N SER A 267 -37.62 -41.46 -19.96
CA SER A 267 -38.25 -40.51 -20.88
C SER A 267 -39.71 -40.25 -20.55
N THR A 268 -40.14 -38.99 -20.63
CA THR A 268 -41.54 -38.60 -20.51
C THR A 268 -42.10 -38.15 -21.86
N GLU A 269 -43.30 -38.63 -22.20
CA GLU A 269 -44.04 -38.27 -23.41
C GLU A 269 -45.39 -37.65 -23.03
N GLY A 270 -45.74 -36.49 -23.62
CA GLY A 270 -47.02 -35.83 -23.39
C GLY A 270 -47.03 -34.77 -22.28
N ALA A 271 -48.15 -34.05 -22.18
CA ALA A 271 -48.29 -32.73 -21.55
C ALA A 271 -47.65 -32.58 -20.15
N ALA A 272 -47.07 -31.41 -19.91
CA ALA A 272 -46.43 -30.99 -18.66
C ALA A 272 -47.28 -31.27 -17.40
N PRO A 273 -46.66 -31.55 -16.23
CA PRO A 273 -45.23 -31.43 -15.93
C PRO A 273 -44.37 -32.61 -16.40
N TYR A 274 -43.15 -32.33 -16.87
CA TYR A 274 -42.16 -33.34 -17.23
C TYR A 274 -41.29 -33.62 -16.01
N VAL A 275 -41.48 -34.78 -15.38
CA VAL A 275 -40.85 -35.14 -14.10
C VAL A 275 -40.00 -36.40 -14.30
N LEU A 276 -38.89 -36.49 -13.58
CA LEU A 276 -38.11 -37.72 -13.40
C LEU A 276 -38.22 -38.13 -11.92
N ASP A 277 -38.89 -39.25 -11.68
CA ASP A 277 -39.20 -39.81 -10.35
C ASP A 277 -38.63 -41.25 -10.21
N GLY A 278 -38.59 -41.76 -8.98
CA GLY A 278 -38.20 -43.12 -8.58
C GLY A 278 -38.84 -44.25 -9.38
N ASP A 279 -40.05 -44.03 -9.92
CA ASP A 279 -40.76 -45.01 -10.75
C ASP A 279 -40.22 -45.08 -12.20
N ASP A 280 -39.45 -44.08 -12.65
CA ASP A 280 -38.90 -43.99 -14.01
C ASP A 280 -37.46 -44.54 -14.13
N GLY A 281 -36.90 -45.07 -13.05
CA GLY A 281 -35.55 -45.65 -13.01
C GLY A 281 -34.44 -44.73 -12.49
N TYR A 282 -34.79 -43.55 -11.98
CA TYR A 282 -33.90 -42.64 -11.26
C TYR A 282 -34.20 -42.68 -9.77
N ASP A 283 -33.28 -43.24 -8.97
CA ASP A 283 -33.36 -43.23 -7.50
C ASP A 283 -32.06 -42.65 -6.95
N SER A 284 -32.13 -41.42 -6.42
CA SER A 284 -30.98 -40.73 -5.85
C SER A 284 -30.34 -41.53 -4.71
N ASN A 285 -31.08 -42.39 -4.01
CA ASN A 285 -30.56 -43.25 -2.93
C ASN A 285 -29.72 -44.44 -3.42
N LEU A 286 -29.80 -44.77 -4.72
CA LEU A 286 -29.02 -45.84 -5.35
C LEU A 286 -27.80 -45.32 -6.10
N MET A 287 -27.66 -44.00 -6.22
CA MET A 287 -26.50 -43.36 -6.83
C MET A 287 -25.30 -43.36 -5.88
N SER A 288 -24.09 -43.40 -6.45
CA SER A 288 -22.85 -43.29 -5.69
C SER A 288 -22.64 -41.87 -5.16
N ASP A 289 -21.92 -41.74 -4.06
CA ASP A 289 -21.52 -40.41 -3.58
C ASP A 289 -20.56 -39.74 -4.58
N GLY A 290 -20.76 -38.45 -4.82
CA GLY A 290 -19.92 -37.65 -5.74
C GLY A 290 -20.71 -36.72 -6.67
N SER A 291 -19.98 -36.05 -7.56
CA SER A 291 -20.58 -35.18 -8.58
C SER A 291 -21.07 -36.00 -9.76
N HIS A 292 -22.32 -35.76 -10.15
CA HIS A 292 -23.03 -36.37 -11.25
C HIS A 292 -23.58 -35.28 -12.17
N THR A 293 -23.56 -35.52 -13.49
CA THR A 293 -24.15 -34.58 -14.46
C THR A 293 -25.47 -35.14 -14.97
N ILE A 294 -26.54 -34.39 -14.76
CA ILE A 294 -27.88 -34.73 -15.23
C ILE A 294 -28.14 -33.95 -16.51
N THR A 295 -28.61 -34.63 -17.55
CA THR A 295 -28.90 -34.04 -18.85
C THR A 295 -30.34 -34.36 -19.26
N ALA A 296 -31.13 -33.32 -19.55
CA ALA A 296 -32.46 -33.43 -20.15
C ALA A 296 -32.42 -33.01 -21.61
N LEU A 297 -32.81 -33.92 -22.50
CA LEU A 297 -32.93 -33.71 -23.92
C LEU A 297 -34.42 -33.49 -24.27
N VAL A 298 -34.79 -32.24 -24.47
CA VAL A 298 -36.18 -31.81 -24.74
C VAL A 298 -36.39 -31.74 -26.25
N GLN A 299 -37.33 -32.52 -26.78
CA GLN A 299 -37.71 -32.49 -28.18
C GLN A 299 -38.90 -31.55 -28.38
N THR A 300 -38.77 -30.55 -29.24
CA THR A 300 -39.85 -29.61 -29.60
C THR A 300 -40.06 -29.61 -31.10
N GLY A 301 -41.16 -30.19 -31.59
CA GLY A 301 -41.40 -30.33 -33.04
C GLY A 301 -40.22 -30.97 -33.78
N SER A 302 -39.46 -30.18 -34.55
CA SER A 302 -38.26 -30.59 -35.30
C SER A 302 -36.93 -30.39 -34.56
N ASP A 303 -36.92 -29.64 -33.47
CA ASP A 303 -35.70 -29.23 -32.77
C ASP A 303 -35.49 -30.01 -31.48
N THR A 304 -34.24 -30.03 -31.02
CA THR A 304 -33.83 -30.70 -29.79
C THR A 304 -33.02 -29.72 -28.94
N LEU A 305 -33.51 -29.45 -27.73
CA LEU A 305 -32.82 -28.66 -26.70
C LEU A 305 -32.13 -29.61 -25.72
N THR A 306 -30.92 -29.26 -25.29
CA THR A 306 -30.19 -30.01 -24.27
C THR A 306 -29.99 -29.10 -23.06
N LEU A 307 -30.47 -29.54 -21.90
CA LEU A 307 -30.27 -28.89 -20.60
C LEU A 307 -29.37 -29.79 -19.76
N THR A 308 -28.39 -29.22 -19.07
CA THR A 308 -27.46 -29.96 -18.23
C THR A 308 -27.32 -29.29 -16.87
N GLU A 309 -27.34 -30.07 -15.80
CA GLU A 309 -27.13 -29.60 -14.43
C GLU A 309 -26.15 -30.53 -13.70
N ASN A 310 -25.31 -29.97 -12.84
CA ASN A 310 -24.40 -30.77 -12.01
C ASN A 310 -25.00 -30.92 -10.62
N VAL A 311 -25.09 -32.16 -10.15
CA VAL A 311 -25.67 -32.52 -8.87
C VAL A 311 -24.64 -33.28 -8.05
N ILE A 312 -24.51 -32.93 -6.78
CA ILE A 312 -23.66 -33.67 -5.84
C ILE A 312 -24.56 -34.59 -5.04
N ILE A 313 -24.35 -35.90 -5.16
CA ILE A 313 -25.05 -36.92 -4.37
C ILE A 313 -24.21 -37.21 -3.12
N ASN A 314 -24.83 -37.07 -1.95
CA ASN A 314 -24.22 -37.35 -0.66
C ASN A 314 -25.17 -38.25 0.17
N ASN A 315 -25.26 -39.52 -0.20
CA ASN A 315 -26.07 -40.52 0.50
C ASN A 315 -25.47 -40.92 1.86
N SER A 316 -24.26 -40.43 2.16
CA SER A 316 -23.53 -40.67 3.39
C SER A 316 -23.32 -39.39 4.24
N GLY A 317 -24.35 -38.55 4.46
CA GLY A 317 -24.37 -37.52 5.51
C GLY A 317 -23.07 -36.73 5.75
N GLY A 318 -22.51 -36.13 4.69
CA GLY A 318 -21.20 -35.47 4.69
C GLY A 318 -21.25 -33.96 4.96
N THR A 319 -21.03 -33.61 6.22
CA THR A 319 -20.33 -32.43 6.75
C THR A 319 -19.91 -31.25 5.82
N ILE A 320 -20.48 -30.03 6.04
CA ILE A 320 -20.13 -28.75 5.36
C ILE A 320 -18.81 -28.16 5.90
N ASP A 321 -17.95 -27.68 5.00
CA ASP A 321 -16.67 -27.02 5.33
C ASP A 321 -16.91 -25.68 6.07
N PRO A 322 -16.25 -25.42 7.20
CA PRO A 322 -16.44 -24.18 7.95
C PRO A 322 -15.83 -22.97 7.23
N THR A 323 -16.44 -21.79 7.37
CA THR A 323 -15.86 -20.50 6.96
C THR A 323 -15.36 -19.69 8.17
N LEU A 324 -14.44 -18.75 7.96
CA LEU A 324 -13.91 -17.88 9.01
C LEU A 324 -13.39 -16.57 8.40
N ASN A 325 -13.72 -15.45 9.04
CA ASN A 325 -13.20 -14.12 8.72
C ASN A 325 -12.67 -13.43 9.98
N VAL A 326 -11.40 -13.02 10.00
CA VAL A 326 -10.70 -12.39 11.12
C VAL A 326 -10.32 -10.96 10.77
N THR A 327 -10.75 -9.99 11.59
CA THR A 327 -10.55 -8.55 11.32
C THR A 327 -10.04 -7.80 12.54
N LEU A 328 -9.41 -6.64 12.29
CA LEU A 328 -8.91 -5.71 13.31
C LEU A 328 -9.40 -4.30 13.03
N SER A 329 -9.80 -3.57 14.08
CA SER A 329 -10.15 -2.16 13.98
C SER A 329 -9.68 -1.39 15.22
N PRO A 330 -8.72 -0.44 15.09
CA PRO A 330 -7.91 -0.13 13.90
C PRO A 330 -6.83 -1.20 13.60
N THR A 331 -6.27 -1.21 12.38
CA THR A 331 -5.20 -2.13 11.96
C THR A 331 -3.78 -1.66 12.30
N SER A 332 -3.63 -0.45 12.85
CA SER A 332 -2.37 0.13 13.35
C SER A 332 -2.61 0.90 14.64
N ILE A 333 -1.70 0.76 15.61
CA ILE A 333 -1.76 1.42 16.92
C ILE A 333 -0.35 1.81 17.41
N GLU A 334 -0.25 2.78 18.33
CA GLU A 334 0.99 3.01 19.10
C GLU A 334 1.16 1.97 20.22
N ALA A 335 2.40 1.72 20.64
CA ALA A 335 2.69 0.78 21.72
C ALA A 335 1.92 1.12 23.01
N GLY A 336 1.08 0.19 23.46
CA GLY A 336 0.24 0.36 24.65
C GLY A 336 -1.19 0.81 24.39
N GLN A 337 -1.54 1.20 23.15
CA GLN A 337 -2.92 1.41 22.74
C GLN A 337 -3.66 0.07 22.52
N SER A 338 -4.96 0.14 22.22
CA SER A 338 -5.79 -1.05 21.97
C SER A 338 -6.37 -1.09 20.56
N SER A 339 -6.55 -2.29 20.02
CA SER A 339 -7.41 -2.57 18.86
C SER A 339 -8.50 -3.59 19.21
N LEU A 340 -9.57 -3.63 18.43
CA LEU A 340 -10.61 -4.64 18.53
C LEU A 340 -10.37 -5.75 17.49
N LEU A 341 -10.03 -6.95 17.95
CA LEU A 341 -10.01 -8.17 17.15
C LEU A 341 -11.44 -8.72 17.08
N SER A 342 -11.94 -9.02 15.88
CA SER A 342 -13.25 -9.64 15.66
C SER A 342 -13.13 -10.85 14.75
N TRP A 343 -13.94 -11.88 15.00
CA TRP A 343 -14.05 -13.06 14.14
C TRP A 343 -15.49 -13.55 14.02
N ASP A 344 -15.81 -14.07 12.85
CA ASP A 344 -17.13 -14.62 12.49
C ASP A 344 -16.94 -15.89 11.66
N SER A 345 -17.71 -16.95 11.96
CA SER A 345 -17.58 -18.26 11.35
C SER A 345 -18.93 -18.92 11.05
N THR A 346 -19.03 -19.63 9.92
CA THR A 346 -20.17 -20.50 9.62
C THR A 346 -19.77 -21.97 9.67
N ASP A 347 -20.71 -22.84 10.05
CA ASP A 347 -20.52 -24.31 10.09
C ASP A 347 -19.35 -24.79 10.97
N ALA A 348 -18.82 -23.91 11.82
CA ALA A 348 -17.79 -24.21 12.81
C ALA A 348 -18.43 -24.65 14.13
N THR A 349 -17.90 -25.73 14.71
CA THR A 349 -18.33 -26.24 16.02
C THR A 349 -17.44 -25.75 17.15
N ASN A 350 -16.19 -25.39 16.86
CA ASN A 350 -15.23 -24.90 17.84
C ASN A 350 -14.15 -24.02 17.18
N CYS A 351 -13.77 -22.93 17.83
CA CYS A 351 -12.67 -22.06 17.40
C CYS A 351 -11.59 -21.96 18.47
N GLU A 352 -10.34 -21.79 18.06
CA GLU A 352 -9.20 -21.61 18.95
C GLU A 352 -8.23 -20.56 18.41
N GLY A 353 -7.65 -19.78 19.33
CA GLY A 353 -6.57 -18.85 19.02
C GLY A 353 -5.22 -19.57 18.89
N LEU A 354 -4.50 -19.30 17.80
CA LEU A 354 -3.19 -19.88 17.50
C LEU A 354 -2.04 -18.91 17.78
N SER A 355 -2.13 -17.68 17.28
CA SER A 355 -1.12 -16.61 17.45
C SER A 355 -1.81 -15.31 17.85
N GLY A 356 -1.18 -14.50 18.70
CA GLY A 356 -1.70 -13.21 19.19
C GLY A 356 -2.90 -13.32 20.15
N VAL A 357 -3.71 -14.35 20.00
CA VAL A 357 -4.81 -14.77 20.87
C VAL A 357 -4.67 -16.27 21.13
N SER A 358 -5.03 -16.74 22.33
CA SER A 358 -4.87 -18.15 22.70
C SER A 358 -6.05 -18.68 23.49
N GLY A 359 -6.28 -19.99 23.36
CA GLY A 359 -7.34 -20.70 24.07
C GLY A 359 -8.59 -20.93 23.22
N SER A 360 -9.58 -21.57 23.83
CA SER A 360 -10.88 -21.85 23.21
C SER A 360 -11.66 -20.55 23.07
N LEU A 361 -12.11 -20.27 21.86
CA LEU A 361 -12.92 -19.13 21.50
C LEU A 361 -14.34 -19.61 21.17
N ALA A 362 -15.32 -18.71 21.30
CA ALA A 362 -16.65 -18.93 20.72
C ALA A 362 -16.54 -18.94 19.18
N ALA A 363 -17.54 -19.54 18.50
CA ALA A 363 -17.62 -19.56 17.04
C ALA A 363 -17.49 -18.14 16.47
N ASP A 364 -18.21 -17.19 17.07
CA ASP A 364 -18.14 -15.77 16.72
C ASP A 364 -17.82 -14.95 17.96
N GLY A 365 -17.07 -13.87 17.79
CA GLY A 365 -16.69 -13.05 18.94
C GLY A 365 -15.84 -11.84 18.60
N ASN A 366 -15.59 -11.05 19.64
CA ASN A 366 -14.62 -9.97 19.60
C ASN A 366 -13.83 -9.91 20.91
N GLN A 367 -12.62 -9.38 20.83
CA GLN A 367 -11.74 -9.18 21.96
C GLN A 367 -10.89 -7.93 21.77
N THR A 368 -10.82 -7.09 22.80
CA THR A 368 -9.86 -5.98 22.85
C THR A 368 -8.45 -6.53 23.08
N VAL A 369 -7.51 -6.10 22.25
CA VAL A 369 -6.10 -6.51 22.29
C VAL A 369 -5.18 -5.30 22.40
N ASN A 370 -4.09 -5.43 23.16
CA ASN A 370 -3.15 -4.34 23.48
C ASN A 370 -1.69 -4.78 23.30
N PRO A 371 -1.25 -5.17 22.09
CA PRO A 371 0.12 -5.62 21.91
C PRO A 371 1.12 -4.45 22.00
N THR A 372 2.34 -4.76 22.40
CA THR A 372 3.46 -3.80 22.49
C THR A 372 4.38 -3.84 21.28
N SER A 373 4.15 -4.77 20.35
CA SER A 373 4.90 -4.95 19.11
C SER A 373 3.98 -5.49 18.02
N THR A 374 4.32 -5.29 16.75
CA THR A 374 3.55 -5.82 15.61
C THR A 374 3.25 -7.29 15.82
N THR A 375 1.95 -7.63 15.83
CA THR A 375 1.46 -8.96 16.24
C THR A 375 0.47 -9.49 15.20
N ILE A 376 0.62 -10.76 14.84
CA ILE A 376 -0.31 -11.49 13.98
C ILE A 376 -1.30 -12.25 14.86
N TYR A 377 -2.58 -12.00 14.66
CA TYR A 377 -3.68 -12.73 15.28
C TYR A 377 -4.16 -13.80 14.32
N GLU A 378 -4.02 -15.06 14.70
CA GLU A 378 -4.39 -16.21 13.89
C GLU A 378 -5.42 -17.05 14.65
N ILE A 379 -6.55 -17.35 14.01
CA ILE A 379 -7.64 -18.14 14.59
C ILE A 379 -7.91 -19.32 13.67
N ARG A 380 -8.18 -20.47 14.29
CA ARG A 380 -8.58 -21.70 13.60
C ARG A 380 -9.95 -22.14 14.08
N CYS A 381 -10.84 -22.41 13.13
CA CYS A 381 -12.17 -22.94 13.41
C CYS A 381 -12.32 -24.32 12.79
N THR A 382 -12.87 -25.25 13.57
CA THR A 382 -13.14 -26.64 13.15
C THR A 382 -14.64 -26.86 13.12
N GLY A 383 -15.11 -27.30 11.97
CA GLY A 383 -16.47 -27.73 11.73
C GLY A 383 -16.53 -29.21 11.47
N ASN A 384 -17.73 -29.70 11.20
CA ASN A 384 -17.89 -31.08 10.78
C ASN A 384 -17.16 -31.33 9.45
N GLY A 385 -17.15 -30.38 8.49
CA GLY A 385 -16.59 -30.58 7.15
C GLY A 385 -15.09 -30.48 7.07
N GLY A 386 -14.47 -29.78 8.02
CA GLY A 386 -13.04 -29.62 8.02
C GLY A 386 -12.58 -28.54 8.98
N THR A 387 -11.50 -27.88 8.61
CA THR A 387 -10.86 -26.87 9.46
C THR A 387 -10.41 -25.72 8.59
N VAL A 388 -10.75 -24.50 8.99
CA VAL A 388 -10.36 -23.25 8.33
C VAL A 388 -9.48 -22.43 9.27
N THR A 389 -8.56 -21.65 8.73
CA THR A 389 -7.69 -20.76 9.49
C THR A 389 -7.62 -19.43 8.75
N ASP A 390 -7.70 -18.34 9.50
CA ASP A 390 -7.58 -16.99 8.98
C ASP A 390 -6.80 -16.12 9.99
N SER A 391 -6.24 -15.01 9.50
CA SER A 391 -5.37 -14.17 10.31
C SER A 391 -5.43 -12.68 9.95
N ALA A 392 -5.26 -11.83 10.96
CA ALA A 392 -5.13 -10.38 10.79
C ALA A 392 -3.85 -9.87 11.47
N THR A 393 -3.16 -8.90 10.84
CA THR A 393 -1.93 -8.31 11.39
C THR A 393 -2.23 -6.93 11.98
N LEU A 394 -1.82 -6.71 13.24
CA LEU A 394 -1.85 -5.41 13.89
C LEU A 394 -0.45 -4.81 13.91
N THR A 395 -0.26 -3.69 13.22
CA THR A 395 1.00 -2.95 13.24
C THR A 395 1.10 -2.13 14.52
N VAL A 396 2.24 -2.19 15.21
CA VAL A 396 2.52 -1.36 16.39
C VAL A 396 3.65 -0.40 16.09
N THR A 397 3.38 0.90 16.17
CA THR A 397 4.40 1.95 16.09
C THR A 397 4.99 2.24 17.48
N PRO A 398 6.31 2.47 17.60
CA PRO A 398 6.89 2.98 18.84
C PRO A 398 6.21 4.28 19.28
N PRO A 399 6.16 4.58 20.59
CA PRO A 399 5.73 5.90 21.03
C PRO A 399 6.70 6.95 20.46
N ALA A 400 6.20 8.14 20.14
CA ALA A 400 7.06 9.27 19.77
C ALA A 400 8.08 9.50 20.90
N SER A 401 9.37 9.60 20.56
CA SER A 401 10.41 9.96 21.52
C SER A 401 10.18 11.39 22.00
N THR A 402 10.49 11.64 23.28
CA THR A 402 10.39 12.99 23.86
C THR A 402 11.60 13.80 23.44
N ASP A 403 11.36 15.06 23.08
CA ASP A 403 12.33 16.11 22.80
C ASP A 403 11.99 17.25 23.79
N ASN A 404 12.86 17.47 24.77
CA ASN A 404 12.54 18.24 25.97
C ASN A 404 12.83 19.74 25.82
N ASP A 405 13.89 20.09 25.11
CA ASP A 405 14.32 21.45 24.79
C ASP A 405 13.83 21.93 23.42
N ASN A 406 13.32 21.03 22.57
CA ASN A 406 12.69 21.31 21.26
C ASN A 406 13.69 21.82 20.21
N ASP A 407 14.91 21.30 20.23
CA ASP A 407 15.97 21.61 19.26
C ASP A 407 15.87 20.72 17.99
N GLY A 408 15.01 19.70 18.00
CA GLY A 408 14.80 18.76 16.90
C GLY A 408 15.55 17.44 17.04
N VAL A 409 16.25 17.20 18.14
CA VAL A 409 16.87 15.93 18.53
C VAL A 409 16.03 15.30 19.65
N SER A 410 15.97 13.96 19.70
CA SER A 410 15.21 13.30 20.77
C SER A 410 16.09 13.03 22.00
N ASN A 411 15.52 13.09 23.21
CA ASN A 411 16.27 12.87 24.45
C ASN A 411 17.08 11.56 24.46
N ASP A 412 16.58 10.51 23.80
CA ASP A 412 17.28 9.22 23.70
C ASP A 412 18.51 9.31 22.77
N ASP A 413 18.41 10.08 21.69
CA ASP A 413 19.51 10.33 20.76
C ASP A 413 20.54 11.25 21.41
N GLU A 414 20.10 12.28 22.13
CA GLU A 414 20.98 13.20 22.87
C GLU A 414 21.80 12.49 23.95
N VAL A 415 21.14 11.66 24.78
CA VAL A 415 21.85 10.82 25.77
C VAL A 415 22.85 9.88 25.10
N THR A 416 22.54 9.41 23.88
CA THR A 416 23.42 8.52 23.12
C THR A 416 24.63 9.27 22.51
N ASN A 417 24.41 10.49 22.05
CA ASN A 417 25.42 11.35 21.42
C ASN A 417 26.25 12.13 22.45
N GLY A 418 25.77 12.24 23.68
CA GLY A 418 26.47 12.89 24.80
C GLY A 418 26.08 14.34 25.04
N THR A 419 25.05 14.86 24.36
CA THR A 419 24.45 16.18 24.56
C THR A 419 23.50 16.19 25.77
N ASP A 420 23.06 17.37 26.25
CA ASP A 420 22.16 17.49 27.40
C ASP A 420 20.68 17.63 26.96
N PRO A 421 19.81 16.64 27.27
CA PRO A 421 18.38 16.65 26.88
C PRO A 421 17.50 17.74 27.47
N ASN A 422 18.06 18.82 28.02
CA ASN A 422 17.31 19.98 28.47
C ASN A 422 18.05 21.29 28.13
N ASP A 423 19.07 21.23 27.28
CA ASP A 423 19.86 22.35 26.81
C ASP A 423 19.97 22.27 25.28
N PRO A 424 19.26 23.12 24.53
CA PRO A 424 19.21 23.02 23.07
C PRO A 424 20.55 23.35 22.38
N ASP A 425 21.55 23.88 23.08
CA ASP A 425 22.88 24.28 22.58
C ASP A 425 23.91 23.84 23.64
N THR A 426 24.36 22.59 23.54
CA THR A 426 25.14 21.90 24.58
C THR A 426 26.51 22.55 24.80
N ASP A 427 27.17 23.04 23.74
CA ASP A 427 28.51 23.62 23.82
C ASP A 427 28.53 25.17 23.89
N ASN A 428 27.35 25.78 23.78
CA ASN A 428 27.07 27.20 23.98
C ASN A 428 27.74 28.12 22.95
N ASP A 429 27.79 27.68 21.71
CA ASP A 429 28.45 28.39 20.61
C ASP A 429 27.49 29.27 19.78
N GLY A 430 26.18 29.07 19.98
CA GLY A 430 25.09 29.78 19.33
C GLY A 430 24.44 29.03 18.15
N LEU A 431 24.69 27.74 18.00
CA LEU A 431 24.01 26.80 17.09
C LEU A 431 23.36 25.69 17.94
N ASP A 432 22.07 25.42 17.75
CA ASP A 432 21.39 24.39 18.55
C ASP A 432 21.87 22.96 18.12
N ASP A 433 21.91 21.95 19.01
CA ASP A 433 22.47 20.62 18.72
C ASP A 433 21.82 19.97 17.49
N GLY A 434 20.50 20.16 17.32
CA GLY A 434 19.77 19.76 16.11
C GLY A 434 20.16 20.51 14.82
N GLU A 435 20.51 21.79 14.92
CA GLU A 435 21.06 22.57 13.81
C GLU A 435 22.47 22.10 13.47
N GLU A 436 23.29 21.79 14.45
CA GLU A 436 24.65 21.28 14.28
C GLU A 436 24.70 19.96 13.50
N ILE A 437 23.76 19.04 13.76
CA ILE A 437 23.58 17.82 12.95
C ILE A 437 23.31 18.18 11.47
N THR A 438 22.58 19.27 11.21
CA THR A 438 22.28 19.73 9.85
C THR A 438 23.49 20.38 9.18
N TYR A 439 24.31 21.11 9.94
CA TYR A 439 25.55 21.73 9.48
C TYR A 439 26.76 20.79 9.49
N ASN A 440 26.59 19.57 10.03
CA ASN A 440 27.63 18.55 10.20
C ASN A 440 28.80 19.05 11.05
N THR A 441 28.50 19.82 12.10
CA THR A 441 29.42 20.23 13.18
C THR A 441 29.31 19.25 14.35
N ASP A 442 30.19 19.35 15.36
CA ASP A 442 30.17 18.49 16.56
C ASP A 442 29.48 19.22 17.72
N PRO A 443 28.30 18.77 18.20
CA PRO A 443 27.55 19.42 19.29
C PRO A 443 28.20 19.51 20.67
N LEU A 444 29.46 19.12 20.75
CA LEU A 444 30.28 19.12 21.95
C LEU A 444 31.56 19.96 21.76
N ASP A 445 31.76 20.58 20.60
CA ASP A 445 32.94 21.34 20.23
C ASP A 445 32.56 22.69 19.56
N PRO A 446 32.67 23.82 20.28
CA PRO A 446 32.13 25.11 19.83
C PRO A 446 32.91 25.76 18.66
N ASP A 447 33.83 25.05 18.02
CA ASP A 447 34.69 25.45 16.90
C ASP A 447 35.19 24.17 16.21
N SER A 448 34.31 23.55 15.41
CA SER A 448 34.50 22.21 14.83
C SER A 448 35.74 22.10 13.95
N ASP A 449 36.15 23.17 13.27
CA ASP A 449 37.31 23.19 12.40
C ASP A 449 38.58 23.80 13.02
N ASN A 450 38.46 24.32 14.25
CA ASN A 450 39.52 24.85 15.09
C ASN A 450 40.26 26.06 14.49
N ASP A 451 39.54 26.95 13.80
CA ASP A 451 40.11 28.15 13.20
C ASP A 451 40.03 29.42 14.09
N GLY A 452 39.30 29.32 15.20
CA GLY A 452 39.11 30.37 16.20
C GLY A 452 37.80 31.17 16.04
N SER A 453 36.94 30.77 15.12
CA SER A 453 35.54 31.22 14.99
C SER A 453 34.63 30.12 15.55
N THR A 454 33.52 30.47 16.20
CA THR A 454 32.56 29.43 16.65
C THR A 454 31.62 29.04 15.52
N ASP A 455 31.18 27.79 15.48
CA ASP A 455 30.32 27.26 14.42
C ASP A 455 29.04 28.11 14.28
N GLY A 456 28.42 28.46 15.41
CA GLY A 456 27.28 29.38 15.46
C GLY A 456 27.59 30.79 14.94
N ALA A 457 28.81 31.31 15.14
CA ALA A 457 29.21 32.61 14.58
C ALA A 457 29.41 32.54 13.06
N GLU A 458 29.90 31.43 12.56
CA GLU A 458 30.13 31.17 11.15
C GLU A 458 28.84 31.01 10.37
N VAL A 459 27.92 30.17 10.86
CA VAL A 459 26.58 30.00 10.30
C VAL A 459 25.84 31.34 10.27
N ASN A 460 25.91 32.13 11.35
CA ASN A 460 25.30 33.46 11.41
C ASN A 460 25.91 34.47 10.43
N ALA A 461 27.20 34.35 10.13
CA ALA A 461 27.90 35.19 9.15
C ALA A 461 27.78 34.67 7.71
N GLY A 462 27.29 33.44 7.53
CA GLY A 462 27.19 32.75 6.25
C GLY A 462 28.51 32.18 5.75
N SER A 463 29.48 31.94 6.63
CA SER A 463 30.65 31.10 6.35
C SER A 463 30.38 29.62 6.63
N ASN A 464 31.31 28.76 6.22
CA ASN A 464 31.24 27.32 6.46
C ASN A 464 31.95 26.94 7.79
N PRO A 465 31.21 26.44 8.81
CA PRO A 465 31.77 26.06 10.13
C PRO A 465 32.68 24.81 10.12
N ASN A 466 32.97 24.27 8.94
CA ASN A 466 33.77 23.07 8.74
C ASN A 466 34.95 23.31 7.78
N ASP A 467 35.23 24.56 7.40
CA ASP A 467 36.39 24.93 6.58
C ASP A 467 37.26 25.99 7.28
N PRO A 468 38.44 25.60 7.81
CA PRO A 468 39.26 26.47 8.66
C PRO A 468 39.94 27.62 7.89
N ASN A 469 39.56 27.84 6.64
CA ASN A 469 39.98 28.96 5.80
C ASN A 469 38.82 29.90 5.44
N ASP A 470 37.61 29.62 5.90
CA ASP A 470 36.39 30.37 5.57
C ASP A 470 35.86 31.24 6.73
N THR A 471 36.71 31.68 7.66
CA THR A 471 36.29 32.57 8.76
C THR A 471 35.38 33.77 8.36
N PRO A 472 34.43 34.17 9.22
CA PRO A 472 33.67 35.41 9.09
C PRO A 472 34.59 36.61 8.86
N SER A 473 34.38 37.32 7.76
CA SER A 473 35.21 38.48 7.43
C SER A 473 35.02 39.57 8.49
N THR A 474 36.03 39.77 9.35
CA THR A 474 36.04 40.86 10.32
C THR A 474 36.17 42.19 9.59
N THR A 475 35.09 42.72 9.01
CA THR A 475 35.06 44.10 8.54
C THR A 475 34.88 45.04 9.73
N THR A 476 35.87 45.07 10.62
CA THR A 476 36.29 46.35 11.17
C THR A 476 37.35 46.87 10.22
N ASP A 477 36.92 47.77 9.33
CA ASP A 477 37.79 48.78 8.77
C ASP A 477 38.34 49.59 9.95
N ASP A 478 39.42 49.11 10.57
CA ASP A 478 40.23 49.90 11.49
C ASP A 478 41.70 49.62 11.19
N ASP A 479 42.16 50.42 10.25
CA ASP A 479 43.55 50.76 10.01
C ASP A 479 44.14 51.39 11.29
N SER A 480 44.33 50.61 12.37
CA SER A 480 45.07 50.99 13.58
C SER A 480 45.31 49.77 14.48
N GLY A 481 46.56 49.34 14.53
CA GLY A 481 46.96 48.08 15.16
C GLY A 481 46.65 47.94 16.66
N GLY A 482 46.54 46.66 17.03
CA GLY A 482 46.86 46.11 18.36
C GLY A 482 45.89 46.48 19.48
N GLY A 483 45.04 45.55 19.88
CA GLY A 483 44.14 45.80 21.00
C GLY A 483 43.64 44.55 21.69
N ALA A 484 44.37 44.10 22.71
CA ALA A 484 43.76 43.42 23.82
C ALA A 484 42.92 44.41 24.66
N THR A 485 41.78 43.92 25.17
CA THR A 485 41.07 44.32 26.41
C THR A 485 40.02 45.46 26.40
N GLY A 486 38.86 45.15 27.00
CA GLY A 486 38.25 45.96 28.06
C GLY A 486 37.03 46.82 27.71
N LEU A 487 35.85 46.45 28.22
CA LEU A 487 34.60 47.21 28.15
C LEU A 487 34.68 48.58 28.88
N TRP A 488 34.33 49.65 28.15
CA TRP A 488 34.19 51.02 28.64
C TRP A 488 32.74 51.49 28.56
N LEU A 489 32.24 52.20 29.59
CA LEU A 489 30.97 52.92 29.54
C LEU A 489 31.24 54.41 29.30
N LEU A 490 30.74 54.96 28.20
CA LEU A 490 30.80 56.38 27.84
C LEU A 490 29.43 57.06 28.03
N TRP A 491 29.41 58.26 28.60
CA TRP A 491 28.29 59.18 28.43
C TRP A 491 28.75 60.65 28.34
N TRP A 492 27.91 61.49 27.73
CA TRP A 492 28.20 62.90 27.43
C TRP A 492 27.42 63.84 28.35
N LEU A 493 28.08 64.88 28.89
CA LEU A 493 27.42 66.02 29.53
C LEU A 493 28.19 67.32 29.21
N ASN A 494 27.50 68.31 28.65
CA ASN A 494 28.02 69.67 28.38
C ASN A 494 29.39 69.72 27.66
N GLY A 495 29.59 68.87 26.64
CA GLY A 495 30.78 68.94 25.79
C GLY A 495 32.06 68.37 26.40
N VAL A 496 31.98 67.69 27.55
CA VAL A 496 33.12 67.03 28.20
C VAL A 496 32.83 65.54 28.32
N LEU A 497 33.76 64.72 27.82
CA LEU A 497 33.70 63.27 27.89
C LEU A 497 34.30 62.78 29.22
N PHE A 498 33.55 61.99 29.98
CA PHE A 498 34.02 61.32 31.19
C PHE A 498 34.27 59.84 30.91
N ILE A 499 35.48 59.36 31.23
CA ILE A 499 35.89 57.96 31.07
C ILE A 499 36.22 57.39 32.45
N ARG A 500 35.61 56.27 32.84
CA ARG A 500 35.93 55.55 34.09
C ARG A 500 36.12 54.06 33.83
N ARG A 501 37.30 53.52 34.16
CA ARG A 501 37.63 52.08 34.04
C ARG A 501 37.08 51.32 35.25
N LYS A 502 36.31 50.25 35.02
CA LYS A 502 35.93 49.28 36.08
C LYS A 502 36.98 48.17 36.08
N LEU A 503 37.85 48.13 37.08
CA LEU A 503 38.75 46.99 37.29
C LEU A 503 38.01 45.95 38.15
N ARG A 504 37.94 44.70 37.69
CA ARG A 504 37.75 43.53 38.56
C ARG A 504 38.89 42.56 38.32
N LEU A 505 39.44 42.11 39.45
CA LEU A 505 40.52 41.15 39.61
C LEU A 505 40.01 39.73 39.37
N ASN A 506 40.84 38.94 38.68
CA ASN A 506 41.03 37.47 38.74
C ASN A 506 39.75 36.61 38.57
N GLU A 507 39.67 35.63 37.68
CA GLU A 507 40.63 34.87 36.86
C GLU A 507 39.97 34.64 35.49
#